data_AF-A0A2D1QG29-F1
#
_entry.id   AF-A0A2D1QG29-F1
#
_cell.length_a   1.000
_cell.length_b   1.000
_cell.length_c   1.000
_cell.angle_alpha   90.00
_cell.angle_beta   90.00
_cell.angle_gamma   90.00
#
_symmetry.space_group_name_H-M   'P 1'
#
loop_
_entity.id
_entity.type
_entity.pdbx_description
1 polymer ?
#
loop_
_entity_poly.entity_id
_entity_poly.type
_entity_poly.pdbx_seq_one_letter_code
_entity_poly.pdbx_strand_id
1 'polypeptide(L)'
;MSRSRRKPPMFGYTTATSEAEDKRIWHKRWRAQLRGQLSHDATTDDFLPILQCAVSSPWNMDKDGKSWFSPRQQRRQAEQFLPLQGLSTSDAQRAVVRQLAKWRSK
;
A
#
# COMPACT_ATOMS: atom_id res chain seq x y z
N MET A 1 16.92 -7.63 -11.33
CA MET A 1 16.46 -7.27 -9.97
C MET A 1 15.99 -8.52 -9.25
N SER A 2 16.80 -9.11 -8.37
CA SER A 2 16.36 -10.25 -7.56
C SER A 2 15.34 -9.76 -6.51
N ARG A 3 14.16 -10.39 -6.47
CA ARG A 3 13.13 -10.05 -5.48
C ARG A 3 13.63 -10.50 -4.10
N SER A 4 13.62 -9.59 -3.13
CA SER A 4 13.97 -9.91 -1.73
C SER A 4 13.07 -11.04 -1.22
N ARG A 5 13.70 -12.10 -0.69
CA ARG A 5 13.04 -13.30 -0.12
C ARG A 5 12.16 -13.00 1.10
N ARG A 6 12.22 -11.78 1.63
CA ARG A 6 11.48 -11.35 2.84
C ARG A 6 10.16 -10.67 2.55
N LYS A 7 9.91 -10.23 1.30
CA LYS A 7 8.69 -9.47 0.97
C LYS A 7 7.47 -10.41 0.85
N PRO A 8 6.31 -10.02 1.39
CA PRO A 8 5.07 -10.76 1.17
C PRO A 8 4.70 -10.76 -0.32
N PRO A 9 4.04 -11.82 -0.83
CA PRO A 9 3.63 -11.96 -2.23
C PRO A 9 2.42 -11.06 -2.54
N MET A 10 2.66 -9.76 -2.52
CA MET A 10 1.73 -8.73 -2.95
C MET A 10 2.26 -8.00 -4.18
N PHE A 11 1.35 -7.50 -5.00
CA PHE A 11 1.63 -6.61 -6.13
C PHE A 11 0.68 -5.42 -6.09
N GLY A 12 1.10 -4.29 -6.67
CA GLY A 12 0.22 -3.13 -6.84
C GLY A 12 -0.60 -3.28 -8.12
N TYR A 13 -1.86 -2.84 -8.09
CA TYR A 13 -2.70 -2.76 -9.30
C TYR A 13 -2.44 -1.53 -10.14
N THR A 14 -1.87 -0.48 -9.53
CA THR A 14 -1.75 0.84 -10.15
C THR A 14 -1.19 0.78 -11.57
N THR A 15 -2.04 1.12 -12.54
CA THR A 15 -1.64 1.48 -13.90
C THR A 15 -1.19 2.95 -13.96
N ALA A 16 -1.45 3.72 -12.90
CA ALA A 16 -1.03 5.10 -12.80
C ALA A 16 0.50 5.21 -12.82
N THR A 17 1.00 6.00 -13.75
CA THR A 17 2.43 6.30 -13.87
C THR A 17 2.90 7.24 -12.77
N SER A 18 2.00 8.06 -12.22
CA SER A 18 2.30 9.07 -11.20
C SER A 18 1.09 9.44 -10.35
N GLU A 19 1.32 9.91 -9.12
CA GLU A 19 0.33 10.57 -8.23
C GLU A 19 0.40 12.09 -8.32
N ALA A 20 1.25 12.64 -9.20
CA ALA A 20 1.55 14.07 -9.20
C ALA A 20 0.29 14.91 -9.46
N GLU A 21 -0.58 14.47 -10.36
CA GLU A 21 -1.81 15.17 -10.71
C GLU A 21 -2.84 15.13 -9.57
N ASP A 22 -3.06 13.95 -8.98
CA ASP A 22 -3.96 13.81 -7.82
C ASP A 22 -3.52 14.68 -6.64
N LYS A 23 -2.21 14.69 -6.35
CA LYS A 23 -1.64 15.56 -5.30
C LYS A 23 -1.77 17.03 -5.65
N ARG A 24 -1.61 17.39 -6.93
CA ARG A 24 -1.79 18.78 -7.40
C ARG A 24 -3.24 19.24 -7.19
N ILE A 25 -4.22 18.41 -7.58
CA ILE A 25 -5.65 18.68 -7.41
C ILE A 25 -5.99 18.80 -5.92
N TRP A 26 -5.54 17.84 -5.11
CA TRP A 26 -5.75 17.86 -3.67
C TRP A 26 -5.16 19.13 -3.02
N HIS A 27 -3.88 19.43 -3.25
CA HIS A 27 -3.24 20.63 -2.69
C HIS A 27 -3.89 21.92 -3.19
N LYS A 28 -4.45 21.95 -4.41
CA LYS A 28 -5.21 23.10 -4.93
C LYS A 28 -6.49 23.31 -4.13
N ARG A 29 -7.27 22.25 -3.89
CA ARG A 29 -8.51 22.29 -3.10
C ARG A 29 -8.25 22.72 -1.66
N TRP A 30 -7.25 22.10 -1.03
CA TRP A 30 -6.84 22.40 0.34
C TRP A 30 -6.46 23.88 0.52
N ARG A 31 -5.59 24.41 -0.36
CA ARG A 31 -5.19 25.83 -0.31
C ARG A 31 -6.34 26.79 -0.63
N ALA A 32 -7.32 26.39 -1.44
CA ALA A 32 -8.49 27.24 -1.69
C ALA A 32 -9.36 27.37 -0.44
N GLN A 33 -9.64 26.25 0.23
CA GLN A 33 -10.49 26.25 1.42
C GLN A 33 -9.79 26.87 2.64
N LEU A 34 -8.48 26.64 2.82
CA LEU A 34 -7.69 27.31 3.84
C LEU A 34 -7.68 28.84 3.66
N ARG A 35 -7.56 29.34 2.43
CA ARG A 35 -7.64 30.78 2.16
C ARG A 35 -9.00 31.35 2.53
N GLY A 36 -10.08 30.64 2.25
CA GLY A 36 -11.44 31.02 2.64
C GLY A 36 -11.61 31.11 4.16
N GLN A 37 -11.14 30.09 4.89
CA GLN A 37 -11.15 30.11 6.35
C GLN A 37 -10.31 31.26 6.91
N LEU A 38 -9.09 31.44 6.41
CA LEU A 38 -8.21 32.50 6.90
C LEU A 38 -8.78 33.90 6.62
N SER A 39 -9.52 34.08 5.52
CA SER A 39 -10.22 35.35 5.25
C SER A 39 -11.42 35.61 6.16
N HIS A 40 -12.04 34.55 6.72
CA HIS A 40 -13.21 34.66 7.58
C HIS A 40 -12.85 34.72 9.08
N ASP A 41 -11.89 33.91 9.51
CA ASP A 41 -11.57 33.64 10.91
C ASP A 41 -10.23 34.27 11.34
N ALA A 42 -9.75 35.30 10.63
CA ALA A 42 -8.42 35.91 10.75
C ALA A 42 -8.03 36.42 12.16
N THR A 43 -8.92 36.35 13.13
CA THR A 43 -8.81 37.01 14.45
C THR A 43 -8.86 36.05 15.64
N THR A 44 -8.95 34.74 15.44
CA THR A 44 -9.10 33.76 16.54
C THR A 44 -7.85 32.89 16.68
N ASP A 45 -7.26 32.85 17.88
CA ASP A 45 -6.11 32.00 18.22
C ASP A 45 -6.41 30.48 18.09
N ASP A 46 -7.68 30.10 17.97
CA ASP A 46 -8.16 28.72 17.81
C ASP A 46 -8.23 28.24 16.34
N PHE A 47 -7.38 28.76 15.46
CA PHE A 47 -7.36 28.32 14.07
C PHE A 47 -6.98 26.84 13.96
N LEU A 48 -7.91 26.01 13.50
CA LEU A 48 -7.68 24.60 13.21
C LEU A 48 -7.57 24.37 11.69
N PRO A 49 -6.43 23.88 11.18
CA PRO A 49 -6.27 23.63 9.75
C PRO A 49 -7.19 22.51 9.28
N ILE A 50 -7.74 22.69 8.08
CA ILE A 50 -8.62 21.69 7.45
C ILE A 50 -7.88 20.37 7.26
N LEU A 51 -8.50 19.30 7.76
CA LEU A 51 -8.01 17.94 7.57
C LEU A 51 -8.02 17.55 6.08
N GLN A 52 -7.02 16.77 5.66
CA GLN A 52 -6.91 16.27 4.29
C GLN A 52 -8.18 15.56 3.81
N CYS A 53 -8.80 14.74 4.66
CA CYS A 53 -10.00 13.98 4.35
C CYS A 53 -11.24 14.85 4.09
N ALA A 54 -11.24 16.11 4.53
CA ALA A 54 -12.33 17.04 4.25
C ALA A 54 -12.31 17.59 2.81
N VAL A 55 -11.16 17.55 2.12
CA VAL A 55 -10.97 18.09 0.76
C VAL A 55 -10.73 17.04 -0.31
N SER A 56 -10.26 15.86 0.10
CA SER A 56 -10.01 14.73 -0.80
C SER A 56 -10.00 13.42 -0.05
N SER A 57 -10.46 12.35 -0.72
CA SER A 57 -10.27 10.99 -0.24
C SER A 57 -9.00 10.37 -0.85
N PRO A 58 -8.11 9.77 -0.05
CA PRO A 58 -7.00 8.97 -0.58
C PRO A 58 -7.45 7.81 -1.47
N TRP A 59 -8.67 7.29 -1.24
CA TRP A 59 -9.28 6.21 -2.03
C TRP A 59 -9.71 6.65 -3.44
N ASN A 60 -9.67 7.95 -3.74
CA ASN A 60 -10.00 8.49 -5.06
C ASN A 60 -8.74 8.81 -5.89
N MET A 61 -7.54 8.44 -5.41
CA MET A 61 -6.29 8.65 -6.13
C MET A 61 -6.00 7.46 -7.04
N ASP A 62 -5.38 7.71 -8.20
CA ASP A 62 -5.15 6.70 -9.23
C ASP A 62 -4.15 5.62 -8.79
N LYS A 63 -3.22 5.96 -7.88
CA LYS A 63 -2.41 4.96 -7.19
C LYS A 63 -3.19 4.37 -6.02
N ASP A 64 -4.01 3.39 -6.33
CA ASP A 64 -4.63 2.56 -5.30
C ASP A 64 -4.31 1.06 -5.45
N GLY A 65 -4.41 0.37 -4.32
CA GLY A 65 -4.55 -1.08 -4.22
C GLY A 65 -3.24 -1.85 -4.24
N LYS A 66 -3.00 -2.59 -3.16
CA LYS A 66 -2.16 -3.80 -3.22
C LYS A 66 -3.08 -5.00 -3.19
N SER A 67 -2.73 -6.00 -3.99
CA SER A 67 -3.36 -7.29 -3.93
C SER A 67 -2.38 -8.40 -3.67
N TRP A 68 -2.92 -9.46 -3.09
CA TRP A 68 -2.24 -10.72 -2.97
C TRP A 68 -2.16 -11.40 -4.34
N PHE A 69 -1.00 -11.99 -4.66
CA PHE A 69 -0.92 -12.94 -5.77
C PHE A 69 -1.89 -14.10 -5.56
N SER A 70 -2.29 -14.78 -6.64
CA SER A 70 -3.16 -15.95 -6.52
C SER A 70 -2.53 -17.03 -5.62
N PRO A 71 -3.32 -17.88 -4.94
CA PRO A 71 -2.77 -18.92 -4.05
C PRO A 71 -1.71 -19.80 -4.72
N ARG A 72 -1.88 -20.10 -6.01
CA ARG A 72 -0.91 -20.85 -6.83
C ARG A 72 0.42 -20.09 -6.98
N GLN A 73 0.37 -18.79 -7.25
CA GLN A 73 1.55 -17.95 -7.36
C GLN A 73 2.24 -17.73 -6.01
N GLN A 74 1.48 -17.63 -4.92
CA GLN A 74 2.04 -17.57 -3.56
C GLN A 74 2.84 -18.84 -3.26
N ARG A 75 2.27 -20.03 -3.52
CA ARG A 75 2.97 -21.31 -3.32
C ARG A 75 4.26 -21.40 -4.13
N ARG A 76 4.21 -21.05 -5.42
CA ARG A 76 5.40 -21.02 -6.28
C ARG A 76 6.49 -20.10 -5.74
N GLN A 77 6.10 -18.93 -5.22
CA GLN A 77 7.05 -18.00 -4.62
C GLN A 77 7.65 -18.55 -3.31
N ALA A 78 6.85 -19.19 -2.45
CA ALA A 78 7.35 -19.83 -1.24
C ALA A 78 8.40 -20.90 -1.57
N GLU A 79 8.14 -21.75 -2.56
CA GLU A 79 9.07 -22.78 -3.04
C GLU A 79 10.37 -22.17 -3.59
N GLN A 80 10.29 -21.05 -4.33
CA GLN A 80 11.48 -20.35 -4.86
C GLN A 80 12.31 -19.63 -3.78
N PHE A 81 11.68 -19.18 -2.70
CA PHE A 81 12.35 -18.39 -1.67
C PHE A 81 12.90 -19.22 -0.51
N LEU A 82 12.34 -20.41 -0.27
CA LEU A 82 12.81 -21.29 0.78
C LEU A 82 14.06 -22.06 0.32
N PRO A 83 15.10 -22.18 1.17
CA PRO A 83 16.22 -23.06 0.90
C PRO A 83 15.77 -24.51 1.12
N LEU A 84 15.11 -25.10 0.11
CA LEU A 84 14.60 -26.47 0.17
C LEU A 84 15.65 -27.55 -0.18
N GLN A 85 16.83 -27.13 -0.63
CA GLN A 85 17.92 -28.04 -1.00
C GLN A 85 18.38 -28.85 0.22
N GLY A 86 18.47 -30.16 0.08
CA GLY A 86 18.90 -31.07 1.15
C GLY A 86 17.82 -31.43 2.18
N LEU A 87 16.62 -30.87 2.09
CA LEU A 87 15.50 -31.28 2.95
C LEU A 87 14.78 -32.50 2.40
N SER A 88 14.20 -33.30 3.32
CA SER A 88 13.23 -34.33 2.96
C SER A 88 12.00 -33.70 2.30
N THR A 89 11.29 -34.46 1.46
CA THR A 89 10.07 -33.99 0.79
C THR A 89 9.00 -33.53 1.79
N SER A 90 8.87 -34.24 2.91
CA SER A 90 7.96 -33.90 4.01
C SER A 90 8.33 -32.57 4.67
N ASP A 91 9.61 -32.37 4.99
CA ASP A 91 10.05 -31.14 5.66
C ASP A 91 10.00 -29.92 4.74
N ALA A 92 10.29 -30.13 3.45
CA ALA A 92 10.09 -29.10 2.43
C ALA A 92 8.62 -28.66 2.33
N GLN A 93 7.68 -29.61 2.34
CA GLN A 93 6.25 -29.32 2.35
C GLN A 93 5.83 -28.56 3.61
N ARG A 94 6.30 -28.99 4.79
CA ARG A 94 6.02 -28.29 6.06
C ARG A 94 6.53 -26.86 6.05
N ALA A 95 7.72 -26.62 5.51
CA ALA A 95 8.30 -25.28 5.39
C ALA A 95 7.44 -24.36 4.51
N VAL A 96 6.96 -24.86 3.36
CA VAL A 96 6.07 -24.11 2.47
C VAL A 96 4.74 -23.78 3.17
N VAL A 97 4.13 -24.74 3.84
CA VAL A 97 2.87 -24.53 4.59
C VAL A 97 3.05 -23.46 5.68
N ARG A 98 4.13 -23.55 6.46
CA ARG A 98 4.47 -22.55 7.48
C ARG A 98 4.64 -21.15 6.88
N GLN A 99 5.31 -21.05 5.73
CA GLN A 99 5.51 -19.77 5.06
C GLN A 99 4.19 -19.17 4.54
N LEU A 100 3.30 -19.99 3.98
CA LEU A 100 1.98 -19.55 3.54
C LEU A 100 1.11 -19.10 4.72
N ALA A 101 1.13 -19.84 5.83
CA ALA A 101 0.42 -19.45 7.05
C ALA A 101 0.91 -18.10 7.59
N LYS A 102 2.24 -17.89 7.61
CA LYS A 102 2.86 -16.62 8.00
C LYS A 102 2.44 -15.46 7.10
N TRP A 103 2.25 -15.68 5.81
CA TRP A 103 1.78 -14.63 4.90
C TRP A 103 0.30 -14.31 5.10
N ARG A 104 -0.53 -15.30 5.42
CA ARG A 104 -1.98 -15.12 5.62
C ARG A 104 -2.36 -14.55 6.98
N SER A 105 -1.46 -14.57 7.96
CA SER A 105 -1.70 -14.02 9.29
C SER A 105 -1.44 -12.52 9.42
N LYS A 106 -1.12 -11.82 8.32
CA LYS A 106 -0.85 -10.39 8.26
C LYS A 106 -1.90 -9.68 7.45
#